data_AF-A0A397L864-F1
#
_entry.id   AF-A0A397L864-F1
#
_cell.length_a   1.000
_cell.length_b   1.000
_cell.length_c   1.000
_cell.angle_alpha   90.00
_cell.angle_beta   90.00
_cell.angle_gamma   90.00
#
_symmetry.space_group_name_H-M   'P 1'
#
loop_
_entity.id
_entity.type
_entity.pdbx_description
1 polymer ?
#
loop_
_entity_poly.entity_id
_entity_poly.type
_entity_poly.pdbx_seq_one_letter_code
_entity_poly.pdbx_strand_id
1 'polypeptide(L)'
;MSNKLNYSMSLAKPDAKDFSLKQKVAIGIGIIGLFILVLALFNADINHSGWVLTTALGLIVLGTIWFSNSVYLSESKGIKNDGVWFKSISSRGLIGWATGIVLTLFYIVLYFYPHLLGLGKDGAPNTGLVALFDPLSQLLSGRPASQWFVYGALYTMAILVFGYKFFLKYRHNRYEQIRTGSVMFFQLAFAFLIPEFMYVMNSDLPYYDLKSIWPLNYYLFDSWSIKGFLSAGTIGLILLIFGVVSIFIITPILTYKYGKRWYCSWVCGCGGLAETAGDPFRHLSSKKLSSWKLERWLIHAVLVFSVVMTMATIYSFLGNNPDSYWLTKSLFIKLSIGFLSLIFLLFMLFKRKEFGKDAKNASIGYAVVISLVLIMHFTGTTDQIFFIKSSSLRSAYGLYIGSIFSGVIGTGFYPIFGSRVWCRFGCPMAAILGLQQRLLSKFRITTNGGQCISCGNCSTYCEMGIDVRAYAQKGENIVRSSCVGCGICSAVCPRGVLKLENDGLKGRINPTEILLGNDVNLMDLVNQNN
;
A
#
# COMPACT_ATOMS: atom_id res chain seq x y z
N MET A 1 0.94 -10.55 -37.00
CA MET A 1 0.20 -9.28 -37.16
C MET A 1 -1.28 -9.58 -36.97
N SER A 2 -2.00 -8.82 -36.16
CA SER A 2 -3.44 -9.01 -35.97
C SER A 2 -4.16 -8.38 -37.15
N ASN A 3 -4.80 -9.18 -38.00
CA ASN A 3 -5.58 -8.72 -39.16
C ASN A 3 -6.96 -8.17 -38.73
N LYS A 4 -7.00 -7.31 -37.72
CA LYS A 4 -8.19 -6.51 -37.43
C LYS A 4 -8.04 -5.17 -38.14
N LEU A 5 -8.81 -4.98 -39.20
CA LEU A 5 -8.99 -3.68 -39.86
C LEU A 5 -9.46 -2.67 -38.80
N ASN A 6 -8.65 -1.65 -38.53
CA ASN A 6 -9.08 -0.50 -37.75
C ASN A 6 -10.04 0.33 -38.63
N TYR A 7 -11.32 0.38 -38.26
CA TYR A 7 -12.36 1.05 -39.04
C TYR A 7 -12.32 2.59 -38.92
N SER A 8 -11.50 3.15 -38.03
CA SER A 8 -11.37 4.59 -37.82
C SER A 8 -9.95 5.09 -38.10
N MET A 9 -9.82 6.00 -39.06
CA MET A 9 -8.60 6.80 -39.29
C MET A 9 -8.62 8.12 -38.48
N SER A 10 -9.61 8.33 -37.61
CA SER A 10 -9.74 9.57 -36.84
C SER A 10 -8.65 9.68 -35.77
N LEU A 11 -7.80 10.70 -35.85
CA LEU A 11 -6.85 11.07 -34.79
C LEU A 11 -7.55 11.53 -33.49
N ALA A 12 -8.78 12.05 -33.60
CA ALA A 12 -9.57 12.55 -32.47
C ALA A 12 -10.31 11.43 -31.72
N LYS A 13 -10.59 10.31 -32.40
CA LYS A 13 -11.26 9.13 -31.84
C LYS A 13 -10.77 7.87 -32.58
N PRO A 14 -9.50 7.48 -32.42
CA PRO A 14 -8.99 6.26 -33.02
C PRO A 14 -9.60 5.12 -32.21
N ASP A 15 -10.67 4.56 -32.75
CA ASP A 15 -11.52 3.53 -32.17
C ASP A 15 -12.22 3.96 -30.86
N ALA A 16 -13.52 4.21 -30.92
CA ALA A 16 -14.35 3.79 -29.79
C ALA A 16 -14.11 2.28 -29.67
N LYS A 17 -13.18 1.86 -28.80
CA LYS A 17 -12.91 0.46 -28.50
C LYS A 17 -14.11 -0.09 -27.73
N ASP A 18 -15.22 -0.19 -28.44
CA ASP A 18 -16.45 -0.76 -27.94
C ASP A 18 -16.16 -2.20 -27.53
N PHE A 19 -16.74 -2.58 -26.40
CA PHE A 19 -16.56 -3.94 -25.92
C PHE A 19 -17.10 -4.93 -26.94
N SER A 20 -16.29 -5.93 -27.29
CA SER A 20 -16.77 -7.07 -28.09
C SER A 20 -17.93 -7.76 -27.37
N LEU A 21 -18.77 -8.50 -28.11
CA LEU A 21 -19.89 -9.25 -27.51
C LEU A 21 -19.42 -10.15 -26.35
N LYS A 22 -18.28 -10.84 -26.50
CA LYS A 22 -17.68 -11.66 -25.44
C LYS A 22 -17.34 -10.85 -24.19
N GLN A 23 -16.79 -9.65 -24.36
CA GLN A 23 -16.48 -8.74 -23.24
C GLN A 23 -17.75 -8.21 -22.58
N LYS A 24 -18.80 -7.88 -23.35
CA LYS A 24 -20.09 -7.45 -22.80
C LYS A 24 -20.76 -8.55 -21.97
N VAL A 25 -20.77 -9.79 -22.47
CA VAL A 25 -21.30 -10.96 -21.74
C VAL A 25 -20.51 -11.20 -20.46
N ALA A 26 -19.17 -11.16 -20.53
CA ALA A 26 -18.31 -11.34 -19.37
C ALA A 26 -18.55 -10.25 -18.29
N ILE A 27 -18.73 -8.99 -18.71
CA ILE A 27 -19.11 -7.89 -17.80
C ILE A 27 -20.50 -8.16 -17.20
N GLY A 28 -21.49 -8.56 -18.00
CA GLY A 28 -22.84 -8.87 -17.53
C GLY A 28 -22.85 -9.95 -16.45
N ILE A 29 -22.11 -11.04 -16.66
CA ILE A 29 -21.94 -12.12 -15.66
C ILE A 29 -21.36 -11.57 -14.35
N GLY A 30 -20.30 -10.76 -14.43
CA GLY A 30 -19.70 -10.14 -13.25
C GLY A 30 -20.65 -9.18 -12.53
N ILE A 31 -21.44 -8.41 -13.28
CA ILE A 31 -22.44 -7.48 -12.73
C ILE A 31 -23.55 -8.24 -12.01
N ILE A 32 -24.00 -9.39 -12.52
CA ILE A 32 -25.01 -10.23 -11.83
C ILE A 32 -24.47 -10.68 -10.47
N GLY A 33 -23.22 -11.15 -10.41
CA GLY A 33 -22.59 -11.52 -9.14
C GLY A 33 -22.48 -10.35 -8.17
N LEU A 34 -22.08 -9.17 -8.65
CA LEU A 34 -22.03 -7.95 -7.84
C LEU A 34 -23.42 -7.52 -7.37
N PHE A 35 -24.45 -7.67 -8.22
CA PHE A 35 -25.82 -7.33 -7.90
C PHE A 35 -26.36 -8.16 -6.73
N ILE A 36 -26.03 -9.46 -6.68
CA ILE A 36 -26.38 -10.31 -5.53
C ILE A 36 -25.77 -9.77 -4.22
N LEU A 37 -24.50 -9.34 -4.24
CA LEU A 37 -23.86 -8.72 -3.08
C LEU A 37 -24.51 -7.39 -2.69
N VAL A 38 -24.95 -6.59 -3.66
CA VAL A 38 -25.65 -5.33 -3.41
C VAL A 38 -27.04 -5.57 -2.81
N LEU A 39 -27.77 -6.58 -3.28
CA LEU A 39 -29.05 -6.95 -2.68
C LEU A 39 -28.88 -7.40 -1.22
N ALA A 40 -27.83 -8.17 -0.92
CA ALA A 40 -27.49 -8.54 0.45
C ALA A 40 -27.11 -7.32 1.30
N LEU A 41 -26.40 -6.35 0.73
CA LEU A 41 -26.07 -5.08 1.40
C LEU A 41 -27.32 -4.28 1.81
N PHE A 42 -28.39 -4.32 1.01
CA PHE A 42 -29.67 -3.67 1.34
C PHE A 42 -30.61 -4.55 2.18
N ASN A 43 -30.11 -5.68 2.71
CA ASN A 43 -30.87 -6.60 3.54
C ASN A 43 -32.18 -7.08 2.88
N ALA A 44 -32.15 -7.28 1.55
CA ALA A 44 -33.25 -7.93 0.84
C ALA A 44 -33.42 -9.37 1.35
N ASP A 45 -34.65 -9.90 1.31
CA ASP A 45 -34.99 -11.27 1.73
C ASP A 45 -34.36 -12.32 0.81
N ILE A 46 -33.05 -12.49 0.93
CA ILE A 46 -32.25 -13.47 0.20
C ILE A 46 -31.86 -14.57 1.17
N ASN A 47 -31.88 -15.81 0.68
CA ASN A 47 -31.38 -16.93 1.45
C ASN A 47 -29.87 -16.77 1.71
N HIS A 48 -29.46 -16.58 2.97
CA HIS A 48 -28.05 -16.45 3.41
C HIS A 48 -27.26 -17.78 3.38
N SER A 49 -27.66 -18.72 2.52
CA SER A 49 -26.95 -19.99 2.35
C SER A 49 -25.58 -19.79 1.69
N GLY A 50 -24.63 -20.67 2.03
CA GLY A 50 -23.29 -20.65 1.42
C GLY A 50 -23.30 -20.73 -0.11
N TRP A 51 -24.31 -21.38 -0.70
CA TRP A 51 -24.48 -21.47 -2.15
C TRP A 51 -24.70 -20.11 -2.82
N VAL A 52 -25.44 -19.20 -2.18
CA VAL A 52 -25.68 -17.85 -2.73
C VAL A 52 -24.37 -17.06 -2.74
N LEU A 53 -23.58 -17.13 -1.67
CA LEU A 53 -22.26 -16.51 -1.61
C LEU A 53 -21.33 -17.09 -2.68
N THR A 54 -21.21 -18.41 -2.77
CA THR A 54 -20.35 -19.07 -3.76
C THR A 54 -20.75 -18.71 -5.19
N THR A 55 -22.05 -18.60 -5.46
CA THR A 55 -22.57 -18.17 -6.77
C THR A 55 -22.20 -16.72 -7.04
N ALA A 56 -22.43 -15.81 -6.09
CA ALA A 56 -22.11 -14.39 -6.25
C ALA A 56 -20.62 -14.16 -6.53
N LEU A 57 -19.74 -14.72 -5.70
CA LEU A 57 -18.29 -14.62 -5.87
C LEU A 57 -17.82 -15.35 -7.13
N GLY A 58 -18.37 -16.53 -7.41
CA GLY A 58 -18.07 -17.31 -8.61
C GLY A 58 -18.38 -16.57 -9.90
N LEU A 59 -19.52 -15.89 -9.99
CA LEU A 59 -19.90 -15.07 -11.14
C LEU A 59 -18.94 -13.88 -11.33
N ILE A 60 -18.54 -13.20 -10.25
CA ILE A 60 -17.55 -12.10 -10.31
C ILE A 60 -16.21 -12.61 -10.84
N VAL A 61 -15.73 -13.74 -10.30
CA VAL A 61 -14.46 -14.38 -10.70
C VAL A 61 -14.52 -14.79 -12.17
N LEU A 62 -15.56 -15.54 -12.57
CA LEU A 62 -15.74 -16.02 -13.95
C LEU A 62 -15.83 -14.87 -14.95
N GLY A 63 -16.67 -13.86 -14.66
CA GLY A 63 -16.81 -12.69 -15.51
C GLY A 63 -15.49 -11.94 -15.69
N THR A 64 -14.73 -11.74 -14.61
CA THR A 64 -13.46 -11.00 -14.68
C THR A 64 -12.35 -11.79 -15.38
N ILE A 65 -12.26 -13.10 -15.14
CA ILE A 65 -11.30 -13.99 -15.82
C ILE A 65 -11.60 -14.05 -17.32
N TRP A 66 -12.87 -14.25 -17.68
CA TRP A 66 -13.28 -14.30 -19.08
C TRP A 66 -13.00 -12.97 -19.80
N PHE A 67 -13.35 -11.85 -19.17
CA PHE A 67 -13.03 -10.52 -19.71
C PHE A 67 -11.52 -10.35 -19.92
N SER A 68 -10.71 -10.72 -18.91
CA SER A 68 -9.24 -10.57 -18.96
C SER A 68 -8.62 -11.45 -20.05
N ASN A 69 -9.08 -12.68 -20.21
CA ASN A 69 -8.66 -13.59 -21.28
C ASN A 69 -8.99 -13.01 -22.66
N SER A 70 -10.21 -12.48 -22.84
CA SER A 70 -10.61 -11.87 -24.11
C SER A 70 -9.75 -10.65 -24.47
N VAL A 71 -9.30 -9.87 -23.48
CA VAL A 71 -8.50 -8.66 -23.70
C VAL A 71 -7.04 -8.97 -24.00
N TYR A 72 -6.42 -9.91 -23.30
CA TYR A 72 -4.95 -10.07 -23.34
C TYR A 72 -4.46 -11.30 -24.12
N LEU A 73 -5.26 -12.37 -24.25
CA LEU A 73 -4.83 -13.57 -24.97
C LEU A 73 -4.99 -13.43 -26.49
N SER A 74 -5.96 -12.63 -26.95
CA SER A 74 -6.20 -12.34 -28.37
C SER A 74 -5.17 -11.39 -29.00
N GLU A 75 -4.25 -10.91 -28.18
CA GLU A 75 -3.42 -9.74 -28.44
C GLU A 75 -1.94 -10.13 -28.29
N SER A 76 -1.02 -9.51 -29.05
CA SER A 76 0.42 -9.79 -28.92
C SER A 76 0.97 -9.62 -27.50
N LYS A 77 2.01 -10.37 -27.14
CA LYS A 77 2.73 -10.18 -25.86
C LYS A 77 3.37 -8.79 -25.84
N GLY A 78 3.19 -8.04 -24.75
CA GLY A 78 3.76 -6.70 -24.56
C GLY A 78 2.95 -5.89 -23.55
N ILE A 79 3.41 -4.68 -23.22
CA ILE A 79 2.69 -3.81 -22.27
C ILE A 79 1.63 -3.04 -23.03
N LYS A 80 0.37 -3.21 -22.61
CA LYS A 80 -0.80 -2.62 -23.27
C LYS A 80 -1.58 -1.73 -22.32
N ASN A 81 -1.73 -0.46 -22.67
CA ASN A 81 -2.62 0.51 -22.02
C ASN A 81 -3.31 1.35 -23.09
N ASP A 82 -3.97 0.66 -24.01
CA ASP A 82 -4.57 1.33 -25.14
C ASP A 82 -5.89 1.99 -24.72
N GLY A 83 -6.00 3.29 -25.02
CA GLY A 83 -7.20 4.08 -24.82
C GLY A 83 -7.63 4.29 -23.36
N VAL A 84 -6.70 4.20 -22.40
CA VAL A 84 -7.01 4.39 -20.98
C VAL A 84 -7.55 5.80 -20.69
N TRP A 85 -7.05 6.82 -21.41
CA TRP A 85 -7.53 8.20 -21.30
C TRP A 85 -8.92 8.44 -21.89
N PHE A 86 -9.44 7.52 -22.72
CA PHE A 86 -10.75 7.65 -23.37
C PHE A 86 -11.86 6.94 -22.60
N LYS A 87 -11.53 6.16 -21.56
CA LYS A 87 -12.51 5.41 -20.77
C LYS A 87 -12.96 6.23 -19.56
N SER A 88 -14.26 6.49 -19.46
CA SER A 88 -14.89 7.27 -18.36
C SER A 88 -14.46 6.81 -16.96
N ILE A 89 -14.27 5.49 -16.75
CA ILE A 89 -13.81 4.95 -15.46
C ILE A 89 -12.38 5.40 -15.10
N SER A 90 -11.46 5.45 -16.06
CA SER A 90 -10.03 5.69 -15.82
C SER A 90 -9.57 7.10 -16.17
N SER A 91 -10.42 7.94 -16.75
CA SER A 91 -10.10 9.29 -17.21
C SER A 91 -10.72 10.41 -16.36
N ARG A 92 -11.04 10.14 -15.09
CA ARG A 92 -11.80 11.06 -14.20
C ARG A 92 -13.19 11.44 -14.75
N GLY A 93 -13.80 10.57 -15.56
CA GLY A 93 -15.17 10.73 -16.03
C GLY A 93 -16.21 10.41 -14.95
N LEU A 94 -17.49 10.53 -15.28
CA LEU A 94 -18.62 10.30 -14.37
C LEU A 94 -18.53 8.94 -13.66
N ILE A 95 -18.22 7.87 -14.41
CA ILE A 95 -18.12 6.51 -13.85
C ILE A 95 -16.95 6.40 -12.88
N GLY A 96 -15.82 7.07 -13.18
CA GLY A 96 -14.67 7.11 -12.28
C GLY A 96 -15.01 7.79 -10.95
N TRP A 97 -15.66 8.95 -11.00
CA TRP A 97 -16.14 9.65 -9.80
C TRP A 97 -17.18 8.85 -9.01
N ALA A 98 -18.18 8.28 -9.68
CA ALA A 98 -19.19 7.44 -9.05
C ALA A 98 -18.55 6.24 -8.34
N THR A 99 -17.60 5.56 -9.00
CA THR A 99 -16.85 4.44 -8.40
C THR A 99 -16.08 4.90 -7.17
N GLY A 100 -15.39 6.05 -7.25
CA GLY A 100 -14.63 6.59 -6.13
C GLY A 100 -15.51 6.96 -4.93
N ILE A 101 -16.68 7.55 -5.18
CA ILE A 101 -17.68 7.88 -4.14
C ILE A 101 -18.22 6.60 -3.51
N VAL A 102 -18.64 5.61 -4.30
CA VAL A 102 -19.17 4.34 -3.78
C VAL A 102 -18.15 3.60 -2.94
N LEU A 103 -16.89 3.50 -3.39
CA LEU A 103 -15.81 2.91 -2.60
C LEU A 103 -15.58 3.71 -1.31
N THR A 104 -15.54 5.03 -1.38
CA THR A 104 -15.38 5.89 -0.20
C THR A 104 -16.50 5.66 0.82
N LEU A 105 -17.75 5.66 0.37
CA LEU A 105 -18.92 5.41 1.21
C LEU A 105 -18.88 4.00 1.83
N PHE A 106 -18.50 2.98 1.05
CA PHE A 106 -18.33 1.63 1.57
C PHE A 106 -17.34 1.59 2.74
N TYR A 107 -16.18 2.26 2.63
CA TYR A 107 -15.22 2.31 3.73
C TYR A 107 -15.70 3.12 4.93
N ILE A 108 -16.44 4.22 4.71
CA ILE A 108 -17.08 4.97 5.81
C ILE A 108 -18.04 4.05 6.57
N VAL A 109 -18.90 3.33 5.85
CA VAL A 109 -19.85 2.39 6.45
C VAL A 109 -19.11 1.25 7.17
N LEU A 110 -18.09 0.66 6.55
CA LEU A 110 -17.28 -0.41 7.13
C LEU A 110 -16.67 -0.03 8.48
N TYR A 111 -16.12 1.19 8.59
CA TYR A 111 -15.42 1.62 9.81
C TYR A 111 -16.36 2.20 10.88
N PHE A 112 -17.38 2.97 10.49
CA PHE A 112 -18.21 3.73 11.45
C PHE A 112 -19.60 3.15 11.67
N TYR A 113 -20.16 2.49 10.65
CA TYR A 113 -21.55 2.02 10.67
C TYR A 113 -21.65 0.56 10.24
N PRO A 114 -20.90 -0.37 10.87
CA PRO A 114 -20.89 -1.76 10.43
C PRO A 114 -22.23 -2.48 10.61
N HIS A 115 -23.11 -1.98 11.47
CA HIS A 115 -24.48 -2.45 11.59
C HIS A 115 -25.29 -2.26 10.29
N LEU A 116 -24.96 -1.27 9.46
CA LEU A 116 -25.57 -1.10 8.13
C LEU A 116 -25.11 -2.16 7.13
N LEU A 117 -23.98 -2.82 7.38
CA LEU A 117 -23.56 -4.01 6.62
C LEU A 117 -24.26 -5.28 7.13
N GLY A 118 -24.99 -5.18 8.25
CA GLY A 118 -25.67 -6.28 8.91
C GLY A 118 -24.84 -6.98 9.99
N LEU A 119 -23.85 -6.31 10.57
CA LEU A 119 -23.19 -6.83 11.77
C LEU A 119 -24.17 -6.80 12.97
N GLY A 120 -24.38 -7.96 13.59
CA GLY A 120 -25.19 -8.09 14.80
C GLY A 120 -24.58 -7.32 15.99
N LYS A 121 -25.43 -6.64 16.77
CA LYS A 121 -25.04 -5.98 18.03
C LYS A 121 -25.51 -6.82 19.21
N ASP A 122 -24.71 -6.84 20.29
CA ASP A 122 -25.09 -7.42 21.59
C ASP A 122 -25.58 -8.89 21.52
N GLY A 123 -24.95 -9.70 20.66
CA GLY A 123 -25.28 -11.11 20.49
C GLY A 123 -26.45 -11.39 19.54
N ALA A 124 -27.01 -10.36 18.90
CA ALA A 124 -27.96 -10.54 17.80
C ALA A 124 -27.30 -11.27 16.61
N PRO A 125 -28.05 -12.10 15.86
CA PRO A 125 -27.54 -12.71 14.65
C PRO A 125 -27.18 -11.65 13.60
N ASN A 126 -26.18 -11.97 12.78
CA ASN A 126 -25.85 -11.14 11.63
C ASN A 126 -27.01 -11.11 10.63
N THR A 127 -27.10 -10.02 9.88
CA THR A 127 -28.05 -9.83 8.77
C THR A 127 -27.32 -9.37 7.51
N GLY A 128 -28.05 -9.22 6.40
CA GLY A 128 -27.57 -8.64 5.15
C GLY A 128 -26.25 -9.19 4.62
N LEU A 129 -25.31 -8.30 4.32
CA LEU A 129 -24.03 -8.66 3.70
C LEU A 129 -23.14 -9.47 4.65
N VAL A 130 -23.13 -9.16 5.95
CA VAL A 130 -22.30 -9.91 6.91
C VAL A 130 -22.83 -11.33 7.07
N ALA A 131 -24.16 -11.51 7.19
CA ALA A 131 -24.77 -12.84 7.27
C ALA A 131 -24.47 -13.72 6.05
N LEU A 132 -24.42 -13.11 4.85
CA LEU A 132 -24.07 -13.85 3.64
C LEU A 132 -22.66 -14.48 3.70
N PHE A 133 -21.74 -13.91 4.48
CA PHE A 133 -20.39 -14.42 4.69
C PHE A 133 -20.26 -15.37 5.89
N ASP A 134 -21.29 -15.52 6.73
CA ASP A 134 -21.26 -16.41 7.90
C ASP A 134 -20.88 -17.85 7.53
N PRO A 135 -21.43 -18.49 6.47
CA PRO A 135 -21.06 -19.87 6.14
C PRO A 135 -19.57 -20.03 5.82
N LEU A 136 -18.96 -19.04 5.16
CA LEU A 136 -17.54 -19.06 4.83
C LEU A 136 -16.67 -18.80 6.06
N SER A 137 -17.08 -17.88 6.93
CA SER A 137 -16.39 -17.61 8.20
C SER A 137 -16.46 -18.80 9.15
N GLN A 138 -17.62 -19.45 9.23
CA GLN A 138 -17.81 -20.66 10.03
C GLN A 138 -16.91 -21.79 9.54
N LEU A 139 -16.72 -21.92 8.22
CA LEU A 139 -15.84 -22.93 7.61
C LEU A 139 -14.35 -22.67 7.88
N LEU A 140 -13.90 -21.41 7.81
CA LEU A 140 -12.48 -21.06 7.95
C LEU A 140 -12.05 -20.83 9.39
N SER A 141 -12.91 -20.19 10.18
CA SER A 141 -12.59 -19.63 11.49
C SER A 141 -13.45 -20.20 12.62
N GLY A 142 -14.49 -20.97 12.32
CA GLY A 142 -15.39 -21.53 13.35
C GLY A 142 -16.24 -20.48 14.10
N ARG A 143 -16.32 -19.25 13.61
CA ARG A 143 -17.09 -18.13 14.21
C ARG A 143 -17.94 -17.41 13.16
N PRO A 144 -19.01 -16.70 13.58
CA PRO A 144 -19.75 -15.79 12.71
C PRO A 144 -18.84 -14.75 12.05
N ALA A 145 -19.20 -14.31 10.85
CA ALA A 145 -18.44 -13.33 10.11
C ALA A 145 -18.45 -11.97 10.83
N SER A 146 -17.31 -11.28 10.77
CA SER A 146 -17.21 -9.87 11.15
C SER A 146 -17.12 -8.99 9.90
N GLN A 147 -17.32 -7.67 10.08
CA GLN A 147 -17.07 -6.68 9.02
C GLN A 147 -15.65 -6.82 8.42
N TRP A 148 -14.66 -7.18 9.24
CA TRP A 148 -13.26 -7.35 8.84
C TRP A 148 -13.04 -8.62 8.04
N PHE A 149 -13.79 -9.69 8.36
CA PHE A 149 -13.78 -10.91 7.59
C PHE A 149 -14.34 -10.67 6.17
N VAL A 150 -15.50 -10.00 6.07
CA VAL A 150 -16.09 -9.62 4.77
C VAL A 150 -15.11 -8.78 3.96
N TYR A 151 -14.53 -7.76 4.59
CA TYR A 151 -13.51 -6.92 3.96
C TYR A 151 -12.30 -7.75 3.50
N GLY A 152 -11.72 -8.58 4.37
CA GLY A 152 -10.57 -9.41 4.08
C GLY A 152 -10.83 -10.40 2.94
N ALA A 153 -12.01 -11.01 2.90
CA ALA A 153 -12.42 -11.94 1.86
C ALA A 153 -12.58 -11.24 0.50
N LEU A 154 -13.32 -10.12 0.45
CA LEU A 154 -13.49 -9.34 -0.78
C LEU A 154 -12.17 -8.74 -1.28
N TYR A 155 -11.34 -8.26 -0.36
CA TYR A 155 -10.02 -7.70 -0.68
C TYR A 155 -9.07 -8.77 -1.24
N THR A 156 -9.04 -9.96 -0.63
CA THR A 156 -8.24 -11.09 -1.10
C THR A 156 -8.73 -11.58 -2.46
N MET A 157 -10.04 -11.72 -2.64
CA MET A 157 -10.62 -12.04 -3.95
C MET A 157 -10.23 -11.02 -5.01
N ALA A 158 -10.33 -9.72 -4.73
CA ALA A 158 -9.93 -8.67 -5.67
C ALA A 158 -8.45 -8.79 -6.08
N ILE A 159 -7.54 -8.99 -5.11
CA ILE A 159 -6.11 -9.18 -5.41
C ILE A 159 -5.87 -10.43 -6.25
N LEU A 160 -6.55 -11.55 -5.98
CA LEU A 160 -6.35 -12.79 -6.73
C LEU A 160 -6.88 -12.67 -8.18
N VAL A 161 -8.08 -12.14 -8.34
CA VAL A 161 -8.74 -12.01 -9.65
C VAL A 161 -8.06 -10.96 -10.52
N PHE A 162 -7.78 -9.77 -9.98
CA PHE A 162 -7.03 -8.74 -10.72
C PHE A 162 -5.53 -9.08 -10.82
N GLY A 163 -4.99 -9.91 -9.92
CA GLY A 163 -3.66 -10.51 -10.04
C GLY A 163 -3.55 -11.43 -11.25
N TYR A 164 -4.56 -12.29 -11.49
CA TYR A 164 -4.65 -13.10 -12.71
C TYR A 164 -4.67 -12.23 -13.97
N LYS A 165 -5.50 -11.17 -13.99
CA LYS A 165 -5.49 -10.18 -15.07
C LYS A 165 -4.09 -9.58 -15.28
N PHE A 166 -3.39 -9.27 -14.19
CA PHE A 166 -2.05 -8.70 -14.24
C PHE A 166 -1.02 -9.68 -14.81
N PHE A 167 -1.12 -10.99 -14.48
CA PHE A 167 -0.29 -12.03 -15.11
C PHE A 167 -0.45 -12.04 -16.62
N LEU A 168 -1.68 -11.99 -17.13
CA LEU A 168 -1.94 -11.97 -18.56
C LEU A 168 -1.34 -10.73 -19.23
N LYS A 169 -1.52 -9.56 -18.61
CA LYS A 169 -1.01 -8.28 -19.13
C LYS A 169 0.52 -8.25 -19.20
N TYR A 170 1.21 -8.72 -18.15
CA TYR A 170 2.67 -8.68 -18.06
C TYR A 170 3.33 -10.05 -18.32
N ARG A 171 2.68 -10.92 -19.09
CA ARG A 171 3.17 -12.29 -19.41
C ARG A 171 4.53 -12.37 -20.11
N HIS A 172 5.05 -11.24 -20.59
CA HIS A 172 6.38 -11.14 -21.21
C HIS A 172 7.49 -10.82 -20.20
N ASN A 173 7.16 -10.37 -18.98
CA ASN A 173 8.13 -9.90 -18.00
C ASN A 173 8.13 -10.81 -16.76
N ARG A 174 9.20 -11.61 -16.60
CA ARG A 174 9.36 -12.55 -15.48
C ARG A 174 9.39 -11.85 -14.11
N TYR A 175 9.95 -10.65 -14.01
CA TYR A 175 9.99 -9.88 -12.76
C TYR A 175 8.57 -9.58 -12.27
N GLU A 176 7.72 -9.12 -13.18
CA GLU A 176 6.32 -8.79 -12.88
C GLU A 176 5.52 -10.03 -12.50
N GLN A 177 5.75 -11.17 -13.18
CA GLN A 177 5.11 -12.44 -12.82
C GLN A 177 5.46 -12.88 -11.40
N ILE A 178 6.76 -12.91 -11.04
CA ILE A 178 7.16 -13.38 -9.71
C ILE A 178 6.63 -12.44 -8.62
N ARG A 179 6.72 -11.14 -8.85
CA ARG A 179 6.25 -10.11 -7.93
C ARG A 179 4.74 -10.19 -7.68
N THR A 180 3.93 -10.33 -8.73
CA THR A 180 2.47 -10.46 -8.59
C THR A 180 2.11 -11.76 -7.87
N GLY A 181 2.81 -12.87 -8.16
CA GLY A 181 2.64 -14.12 -7.42
C GLY A 181 2.96 -13.97 -5.93
N SER A 182 4.06 -13.28 -5.59
CA SER A 182 4.43 -12.97 -4.20
C SER A 182 3.31 -12.22 -3.48
N VAL A 183 2.80 -11.14 -4.08
CA VAL A 183 1.73 -10.34 -3.46
C VAL A 183 0.45 -11.17 -3.25
N MET A 184 0.05 -11.96 -4.23
CA MET A 184 -1.11 -12.85 -4.13
C MET A 184 -0.93 -13.87 -2.99
N PHE A 185 0.27 -14.45 -2.89
CA PHE A 185 0.61 -15.39 -1.82
C PHE A 185 0.58 -14.74 -0.44
N PHE A 186 1.22 -13.59 -0.23
CA PHE A 186 1.21 -12.91 1.06
C PHE A 186 -0.18 -12.43 1.45
N GLN A 187 -1.00 -11.99 0.49
CA GLN A 187 -2.39 -11.62 0.78
C GLN A 187 -3.23 -12.85 1.18
N LEU A 188 -3.17 -13.93 0.41
CA LEU A 188 -3.99 -15.11 0.68
C LEU A 188 -3.52 -15.86 1.94
N ALA A 189 -2.22 -16.16 2.03
CA ALA A 189 -1.67 -16.96 3.11
C ALA A 189 -1.52 -16.14 4.40
N PHE A 190 -0.73 -15.06 4.38
CA PHE A 190 -0.35 -14.34 5.60
C PHE A 190 -1.41 -13.36 6.10
N ALA A 191 -2.18 -12.76 5.18
CA ALA A 191 -3.17 -11.75 5.57
C ALA A 191 -4.55 -12.32 5.85
N PHE A 192 -4.91 -13.47 5.26
CA PHE A 192 -6.27 -14.00 5.31
C PHE A 192 -6.31 -15.40 5.93
N LEU A 193 -5.69 -16.41 5.32
CA LEU A 193 -5.83 -17.80 5.79
C LEU A 193 -5.15 -18.06 7.14
N ILE A 194 -3.89 -17.65 7.33
CA ILE A 194 -3.16 -17.91 8.56
C ILE A 194 -3.86 -17.28 9.78
N PRO A 195 -4.24 -15.98 9.78
CA PRO A 195 -4.95 -15.40 10.91
C PRO A 195 -6.28 -16.09 11.23
N GLU A 196 -7.03 -16.51 10.21
CA GLU A 196 -8.31 -17.19 10.41
C GLU A 196 -8.13 -18.63 10.94
N PHE A 197 -7.16 -19.39 10.44
CA PHE A 197 -6.85 -20.72 10.96
C PHE A 197 -6.19 -20.69 12.35
N MET A 198 -5.38 -19.66 12.65
CA MET A 198 -4.80 -19.48 13.97
C MET A 198 -5.87 -19.33 15.05
N TYR A 199 -6.99 -18.68 14.71
CA TYR A 199 -8.12 -18.55 15.62
C TYR A 199 -8.78 -19.90 15.93
N VAL A 200 -8.90 -20.80 14.94
CA VAL A 200 -9.42 -22.17 15.15
C VAL A 200 -8.49 -22.98 16.07
N MET A 201 -7.18 -22.86 15.87
CA MET A 201 -6.18 -23.61 16.65
C MET A 201 -5.92 -23.02 18.04
N ASN A 202 -6.27 -21.75 18.28
CA ASN A 202 -6.06 -21.04 19.53
C ASN A 202 -7.13 -19.93 19.65
N SER A 203 -8.26 -20.27 20.27
CA SER A 203 -9.45 -19.42 20.39
C SER A 203 -9.19 -18.07 21.08
N ASP A 204 -8.10 -17.97 21.85
CA ASP A 204 -7.75 -16.78 22.63
C ASP A 204 -6.77 -15.84 21.91
N LEU A 205 -6.29 -16.18 20.71
CA LEU A 205 -5.37 -15.34 19.97
C LEU A 205 -6.11 -14.17 19.30
N PRO A 206 -5.71 -12.91 19.56
CA PRO A 206 -6.17 -11.76 18.79
C PRO A 206 -5.80 -11.91 17.31
N TYR A 207 -6.65 -11.37 16.43
CA TYR A 207 -6.35 -11.33 15.00
C TYR A 207 -5.01 -10.62 14.75
N TYR A 208 -4.07 -11.32 14.10
CA TYR A 208 -2.75 -10.79 13.80
C TYR A 208 -2.39 -10.96 12.32
N ASP A 209 -2.36 -9.86 11.60
CA ASP A 209 -1.84 -9.84 10.23
C ASP A 209 -0.31 -9.81 10.26
N LEU A 210 0.31 -10.98 10.07
CA LEU A 210 1.77 -11.20 10.10
C LEU A 210 2.53 -10.33 9.09
N LYS A 211 1.87 -9.85 8.03
CA LYS A 211 2.52 -8.95 7.05
C LYS A 211 2.51 -7.50 7.52
N SER A 212 1.64 -7.11 8.46
CA SER A 212 1.47 -5.72 8.85
C SER A 212 2.45 -5.32 9.93
N ILE A 213 3.43 -4.49 9.53
CA ILE A 213 4.51 -4.00 10.39
C ILE A 213 4.17 -2.58 10.88
N TRP A 214 4.61 -2.23 12.10
CA TRP A 214 4.53 -0.85 12.58
C TRP A 214 5.27 0.11 11.62
N PRO A 215 4.74 1.31 11.33
CA PRO A 215 3.63 1.99 12.00
C PRO A 215 2.23 1.70 11.46
N LEU A 216 2.05 0.76 10.52
CA LEU A 216 0.71 0.41 10.03
C LEU A 216 -0.06 -0.42 11.07
N ASN A 217 0.61 -1.37 11.73
CA ASN A 217 0.01 -2.19 12.78
C ASN A 217 0.18 -1.51 14.16
N TYR A 218 -0.52 -0.40 14.38
CA TYR A 218 -0.44 0.31 15.65
C TYR A 218 -1.20 -0.41 16.77
N TYR A 219 -2.26 -1.16 16.44
CA TYR A 219 -3.08 -1.92 17.40
C TYR A 219 -2.26 -2.93 18.19
N LEU A 220 -1.15 -3.43 17.63
CA LEU A 220 -0.25 -4.34 18.31
C LEU A 220 0.17 -3.84 19.70
N PHE A 221 0.36 -2.52 19.85
CA PHE A 221 0.78 -1.87 21.07
C PHE A 221 -0.37 -1.39 21.96
N ASP A 222 -1.62 -1.67 21.59
CA ASP A 222 -2.77 -1.36 22.45
C ASP A 222 -2.82 -2.29 23.66
N SER A 223 -3.37 -1.76 24.76
CA SER A 223 -3.49 -2.49 26.03
C SER A 223 -4.29 -3.80 25.91
N TRP A 224 -5.32 -3.84 25.06
CA TRP A 224 -6.15 -5.05 24.86
C TRP A 224 -5.40 -6.11 24.04
N SER A 225 -4.69 -5.68 22.99
CA SER A 225 -3.90 -6.55 22.11
C SER A 225 -2.73 -7.19 22.88
N ILE A 226 -1.97 -6.38 23.61
CA ILE A 226 -0.86 -6.89 24.45
C ILE A 226 -1.38 -7.90 25.47
N LYS A 227 -2.46 -7.59 26.20
CA LYS A 227 -3.05 -8.52 27.16
C LYS A 227 -3.53 -9.81 26.50
N GLY A 228 -4.18 -9.72 25.34
CA GLY A 228 -4.65 -10.88 24.57
C GLY A 228 -3.52 -11.78 24.09
N PHE A 229 -2.41 -11.20 23.59
CA PHE A 229 -1.24 -12.00 23.22
C PHE A 229 -0.52 -12.59 24.43
N LEU A 230 -0.44 -11.88 25.55
CA LEU A 230 0.16 -12.44 26.77
C LEU A 230 -0.72 -13.55 27.38
N SER A 231 -2.04 -13.45 27.30
CA SER A 231 -2.96 -14.50 27.77
C SER A 231 -2.94 -15.74 26.88
N ALA A 232 -2.62 -15.60 25.59
CA ALA A 232 -2.47 -16.71 24.65
C ALA A 232 -1.15 -17.51 24.82
N GLY A 233 -0.43 -17.32 25.93
CA GLY A 233 0.76 -18.09 26.30
C GLY A 233 1.94 -17.93 25.33
N THR A 234 2.66 -19.02 25.07
CA THR A 234 3.91 -19.01 24.31
C THR A 234 3.74 -18.49 22.88
N ILE A 235 2.65 -18.85 22.20
CA ILE A 235 2.40 -18.43 20.81
C ILE A 235 2.20 -16.92 20.73
N GLY A 236 1.40 -16.34 21.63
CA GLY A 236 1.18 -14.90 21.63
C GLY A 236 2.44 -14.10 21.98
N LEU A 237 3.28 -14.62 22.89
CA LEU A 237 4.60 -14.02 23.15
C LEU A 237 5.51 -14.05 21.90
N ILE A 238 5.56 -15.16 21.17
CA ILE A 238 6.33 -15.27 19.92
C ILE A 238 5.87 -14.23 18.89
N LEU A 239 4.56 -14.02 18.75
CA LEU A 239 4.00 -13.04 17.81
C LEU A 239 4.32 -11.60 18.22
N LEU A 240 4.30 -11.28 19.52
CA LEU A 240 4.74 -9.98 20.03
C LEU A 240 6.23 -9.74 19.76
N ILE A 241 7.09 -10.73 20.05
CA ILE A 241 8.53 -10.67 19.76
C ILE A 241 8.76 -10.50 18.26
N PHE A 242 8.05 -11.26 17.42
CA PHE A 242 8.11 -11.14 15.97
C PHE A 242 7.73 -9.72 15.52
N GLY A 243 6.67 -9.15 16.09
CA GLY A 243 6.26 -7.78 15.83
C GLY A 243 7.38 -6.76 16.09
N VAL A 244 8.07 -6.85 17.24
CA VAL A 244 9.18 -5.96 17.58
C VAL A 244 10.42 -6.21 16.71
N VAL A 245 10.80 -7.48 16.53
CA VAL A 245 11.95 -7.90 15.69
C VAL A 245 11.75 -7.48 14.24
N SER A 246 10.51 -7.52 13.73
CA SER A 246 10.18 -7.11 12.37
C SER A 246 10.50 -5.64 12.10
N ILE A 247 10.39 -4.79 13.12
CA ILE A 247 10.61 -3.33 13.04
C ILE A 247 12.11 -3.00 13.08
N PHE A 248 12.84 -3.56 14.05
CA PHE A 248 14.22 -3.14 14.33
C PHE A 248 15.29 -3.99 13.62
N ILE A 249 14.95 -5.21 13.20
CA ILE A 249 15.92 -6.15 12.62
C ILE A 249 15.55 -6.48 11.17
N ILE A 250 14.38 -7.10 10.94
CA ILE A 250 14.01 -7.62 9.63
C ILE A 250 13.86 -6.47 8.62
N THR A 251 13.06 -5.46 8.98
CA THR A 251 12.78 -4.32 8.09
C THR A 251 14.05 -3.58 7.68
N PRO A 252 14.96 -3.19 8.60
CA PRO A 252 16.20 -2.52 8.22
C PRO A 252 17.10 -3.38 7.33
N ILE A 253 17.27 -4.66 7.63
CA ILE A 253 18.13 -5.57 6.85
C ILE A 253 17.59 -5.74 5.42
N LEU A 254 16.29 -6.01 5.28
CA LEU A 254 15.67 -6.20 3.96
C LEU A 254 15.66 -4.91 3.15
N THR A 255 15.42 -3.77 3.80
CA THR A 255 15.43 -2.46 3.11
C THR A 255 16.83 -2.06 2.67
N TYR A 256 17.86 -2.40 3.45
CA TYR A 256 19.25 -2.25 3.02
C TYR A 256 19.55 -3.07 1.76
N LYS A 257 19.17 -4.36 1.73
CA LYS A 257 19.48 -5.26 0.61
C LYS A 257 18.63 -5.02 -0.65
N TYR A 258 17.35 -4.72 -0.49
CA TYR A 258 16.38 -4.71 -1.60
C TYR A 258 15.72 -3.35 -1.83
N GLY A 259 15.94 -2.37 -0.96
CA GLY A 259 15.16 -1.13 -0.97
C GLY A 259 13.75 -1.36 -0.45
N LYS A 260 12.87 -0.37 -0.52
CA LYS A 260 11.49 -0.52 -0.01
C LYS A 260 10.61 -1.46 -0.84
N ARG A 261 11.12 -1.99 -1.97
CA ARG A 261 10.36 -2.87 -2.86
C ARG A 261 9.96 -4.19 -2.20
N TRP A 262 10.81 -4.75 -1.33
CA TRP A 262 10.50 -6.01 -0.63
C TRP A 262 9.17 -5.93 0.13
N TYR A 263 8.84 -4.76 0.69
CA TYR A 263 7.58 -4.56 1.37
C TYR A 263 6.54 -3.98 0.43
N CYS A 264 6.75 -2.75 -0.05
CA CYS A 264 5.75 -1.96 -0.76
C CYS A 264 5.26 -2.55 -2.08
N SER A 265 6.02 -3.47 -2.68
CA SER A 265 5.72 -4.05 -3.99
C SER A 265 5.62 -5.57 -4.00
N TRP A 266 6.08 -6.27 -2.95
CA TRP A 266 6.13 -7.74 -2.91
C TRP A 266 5.30 -8.37 -1.78
N VAL A 267 5.08 -7.65 -0.67
CA VAL A 267 4.40 -8.18 0.53
C VAL A 267 3.17 -7.36 0.92
N CYS A 268 3.22 -6.03 0.77
CA CYS A 268 2.21 -5.12 1.27
C CYS A 268 0.88 -5.27 0.51
N GLY A 269 -0.20 -5.60 1.22
CA GLY A 269 -1.56 -5.70 0.65
C GLY A 269 -2.02 -4.43 -0.07
N CYS A 270 -1.80 -3.25 0.52
CA CYS A 270 -2.11 -1.96 -0.13
C CYS A 270 -1.38 -1.78 -1.47
N GLY A 271 -0.11 -2.21 -1.52
CA GLY A 271 0.65 -2.24 -2.76
C GLY A 271 0.10 -3.25 -3.75
N GLY A 272 -0.35 -4.40 -3.27
CA GLY A 272 -0.96 -5.43 -4.10
C GLY A 272 -2.22 -5.00 -4.79
N LEU A 273 -3.15 -4.37 -4.06
CA LEU A 273 -4.38 -3.84 -4.65
C LEU A 273 -4.07 -2.70 -5.65
N ALA A 274 -3.11 -1.82 -5.31
CA ALA A 274 -2.67 -0.75 -6.21
C ALA A 274 -2.07 -1.27 -7.52
N GLU A 275 -1.24 -2.31 -7.45
CA GLU A 275 -0.58 -2.90 -8.62
C GLU A 275 -1.54 -3.73 -9.48
N THR A 276 -2.59 -4.31 -8.88
CA THR A 276 -3.55 -5.17 -9.57
C THR A 276 -4.79 -4.39 -10.00
N ALA A 277 -5.77 -4.22 -9.11
CA ALA A 277 -7.01 -3.49 -9.36
C ALA A 277 -6.75 -2.02 -9.74
N GLY A 278 -5.72 -1.40 -9.15
CA GLY A 278 -5.34 -0.02 -9.40
C GLY A 278 -4.61 0.24 -10.73
N ASP A 279 -4.10 -0.79 -11.41
CA ASP A 279 -3.27 -0.66 -12.62
C ASP A 279 -3.84 0.25 -13.74
N PRO A 280 -5.17 0.27 -14.02
CA PRO A 280 -5.74 1.20 -14.99
C PRO A 280 -5.52 2.69 -14.66
N PHE A 281 -5.30 3.04 -13.40
CA PHE A 281 -5.25 4.43 -12.92
C PHE A 281 -3.83 4.99 -12.77
N ARG A 282 -2.78 4.24 -13.13
CA ARG A 282 -1.37 4.66 -12.95
C ARG A 282 -1.06 6.04 -13.54
N HIS A 283 -1.60 6.31 -14.71
CA HIS A 283 -1.36 7.53 -15.49
C HIS A 283 -1.86 8.80 -14.78
N LEU A 284 -2.87 8.68 -13.89
CA LEU A 284 -3.45 9.79 -13.14
C LEU A 284 -2.54 10.35 -12.04
N SER A 285 -1.49 9.62 -11.66
CA SER A 285 -0.56 10.07 -10.63
C SER A 285 0.14 11.35 -11.08
N SER A 286 -0.08 12.46 -10.37
CA SER A 286 0.39 13.79 -10.77
C SER A 286 1.90 13.93 -10.62
N LYS A 287 2.55 14.55 -11.61
CA LYS A 287 3.98 14.90 -11.61
C LYS A 287 4.22 16.39 -11.30
N LYS A 288 3.16 17.14 -10.99
CA LYS A 288 3.24 18.59 -10.68
C LYS A 288 4.05 18.81 -9.40
N LEU A 289 4.82 19.91 -9.38
CA LEU A 289 5.63 20.30 -8.22
C LEU A 289 4.77 20.50 -6.95
N SER A 290 3.55 21.03 -7.08
CA SER A 290 2.61 21.18 -5.96
C SER A 290 2.23 19.84 -5.32
N SER A 291 1.96 18.82 -6.14
CA SER A 291 1.67 17.46 -5.68
C SER A 291 2.85 16.86 -4.92
N TRP A 292 4.08 17.14 -5.35
CA TRP A 292 5.28 16.66 -4.68
C TRP A 292 5.57 17.37 -3.37
N LYS A 293 5.32 18.69 -3.29
CA LYS A 293 5.38 19.43 -2.03
C LYS A 293 4.37 18.89 -1.01
N LEU A 294 3.14 18.64 -1.46
CA LEU A 294 2.08 18.05 -0.63
C LEU A 294 2.44 16.64 -0.17
N GLU A 295 2.92 15.77 -1.08
CA GLU A 295 3.43 14.43 -0.77
C GLU A 295 4.45 14.45 0.36
N ARG A 296 5.46 15.31 0.23
CA ARG A 296 6.51 15.42 1.25
C ARG A 296 5.94 15.89 2.59
N TRP A 297 5.05 16.88 2.60
CA TRP A 297 4.52 17.40 3.86
C TRP A 297 3.59 16.39 4.55
N LEU A 298 2.59 15.87 3.83
CA LEU A 298 1.59 14.96 4.40
C LEU A 298 2.21 13.68 4.94
N ILE A 299 3.08 13.01 4.17
CA ILE A 299 3.59 11.69 4.58
C ILE A 299 4.46 11.77 5.84
N HIS A 300 5.22 12.86 6.02
CA HIS A 300 6.05 13.06 7.21
C HIS A 300 5.21 13.55 8.40
N ALA A 301 4.16 14.34 8.16
CA ALA A 301 3.20 14.71 9.22
C ALA A 301 2.49 13.47 9.78
N VAL A 302 2.03 12.56 8.91
CA VAL A 302 1.42 11.29 9.34
C VAL A 302 2.44 10.42 10.08
N LEU A 303 3.70 10.37 9.63
CA LEU A 303 4.74 9.63 10.36
C LEU A 303 4.98 10.19 11.77
N VAL A 304 5.15 11.52 11.90
CA VAL A 304 5.31 12.18 13.21
C VAL A 304 4.13 11.86 14.11
N PHE A 305 2.92 11.96 13.58
CA PHE A 305 1.69 11.61 14.31
C PHE A 305 1.66 10.14 14.74
N SER A 306 1.99 9.19 13.86
CA SER A 306 2.08 7.76 14.20
C SER A 306 3.09 7.47 15.31
N VAL A 307 4.27 8.10 15.27
CA VAL A 307 5.31 7.91 16.30
C VAL A 307 4.82 8.41 17.65
N VAL A 308 4.32 9.65 17.70
CA VAL A 308 3.82 10.29 18.92
C VAL A 308 2.66 9.48 19.52
N MET A 309 1.73 9.03 18.69
CA MET A 309 0.58 8.25 19.15
C MET A 309 0.93 6.84 19.62
N THR A 310 1.91 6.20 18.98
CA THR A 310 2.43 4.91 19.46
C THR A 310 3.07 5.08 20.83
N MET A 311 3.91 6.11 21.00
CA MET A 311 4.54 6.42 22.29
C MET A 311 3.48 6.71 23.37
N ALA A 312 2.46 7.49 23.04
CA ALA A 312 1.36 7.78 23.97
C ALA A 312 0.56 6.53 24.36
N THR A 313 0.33 5.61 23.41
CA THR A 313 -0.40 4.37 23.66
C THR A 313 0.38 3.45 24.60
N ILE A 314 1.68 3.26 24.35
CA ILE A 314 2.57 2.48 25.21
C ILE A 314 2.71 3.13 26.59
N TYR A 315 2.89 4.45 26.64
CA TYR A 315 2.99 5.21 27.89
C TYR A 315 1.75 5.07 28.78
N SER A 316 0.57 5.03 28.17
CA SER A 316 -0.70 4.82 28.88
C SER A 316 -0.87 3.39 29.40
N PHE A 317 -0.16 2.40 28.83
CA PHE A 317 -0.16 1.03 29.32
C PHE A 317 0.79 0.81 30.52
N LEU A 318 1.92 1.52 30.53
CA LEU A 318 2.95 1.35 31.58
C LEU A 318 2.45 1.86 32.94
N GLY A 319 2.80 1.16 34.02
CA GLY A 319 2.50 1.58 35.39
C GLY A 319 3.46 2.65 35.91
N ASN A 320 3.06 3.34 36.99
CA ASN A 320 3.94 4.27 37.72
C ASN A 320 4.80 3.54 38.78
N ASN A 321 4.40 2.33 39.20
CA ASN A 321 4.98 1.65 40.35
C ASN A 321 6.27 0.89 39.96
N PRO A 322 7.45 1.27 40.52
CA PRO A 322 8.74 0.65 40.22
C PRO A 322 8.85 -0.83 40.64
N ASP A 323 8.08 -1.25 41.64
CA ASP A 323 8.22 -2.57 42.25
C ASP A 323 7.58 -3.72 41.45
N SER A 324 6.71 -3.38 40.50
CA SER A 324 5.93 -4.35 39.70
C SER A 324 6.37 -4.48 38.24
N TYR A 325 7.11 -3.50 37.70
CA TYR A 325 7.54 -3.49 36.30
C TYR A 325 8.94 -2.87 36.15
N TRP A 326 9.84 -3.60 35.48
CA TRP A 326 11.19 -3.12 35.14
C TRP A 326 11.20 -1.87 34.23
N LEU A 327 10.11 -1.64 33.48
CA LEU A 327 9.94 -0.50 32.57
C LEU A 327 8.89 0.47 33.13
N THR A 328 9.34 1.51 33.85
CA THR A 328 8.45 2.58 34.33
C THR A 328 8.15 3.60 33.23
N LYS A 329 7.05 4.35 33.38
CA LYS A 329 6.70 5.47 32.48
C LYS A 329 7.86 6.45 32.22
N SER A 330 8.52 6.88 33.29
CA SER A 330 9.65 7.82 33.22
C SER A 330 10.87 7.22 32.52
N LEU A 331 11.14 5.92 32.75
CA LEU A 331 12.24 5.22 32.08
C LEU A 331 11.95 5.05 30.58
N PHE A 332 10.73 4.66 30.21
CA PHE A 332 10.32 4.51 28.81
C PHE A 332 10.45 5.81 28.02
N ILE A 333 10.03 6.95 28.58
CA ILE A 333 10.19 8.25 27.91
C ILE A 333 11.66 8.61 27.75
N LYS A 334 12.49 8.44 28.79
CA LYS A 334 13.94 8.71 28.70
C LYS A 334 14.61 7.84 27.64
N LEU A 335 14.28 6.54 27.60
CA LEU A 335 14.79 5.62 26.59
C LEU A 335 14.32 6.00 25.18
N SER A 336 13.05 6.38 25.03
CA SER A 336 12.51 6.78 23.72
C SER A 336 13.14 8.07 23.20
N ILE A 337 13.29 9.08 24.06
CA ILE A 337 13.98 10.34 23.72
C ILE A 337 15.45 10.06 23.40
N GLY A 338 16.14 9.28 24.22
CA GLY A 338 17.53 8.90 23.98
C GLY A 338 17.71 8.16 22.66
N PHE A 339 16.82 7.22 22.35
CA PHE A 339 16.83 6.47 21.09
C PHE A 339 16.57 7.36 19.86
N LEU A 340 15.54 8.22 19.91
CA LEU A 340 15.25 9.16 18.84
C LEU A 340 16.39 10.17 18.66
N SER A 341 17.00 10.64 19.75
CA SER A 341 18.17 11.54 19.75
C SER A 341 19.38 10.88 19.10
N LEU A 342 19.66 9.62 19.45
CA LEU A 342 20.76 8.85 18.88
C LEU A 342 20.56 8.65 17.38
N ILE A 343 19.36 8.28 16.94
CA ILE A 343 19.02 8.14 15.53
C ILE A 343 19.24 9.47 14.80
N PHE A 344 18.71 10.57 15.34
CA PHE A 344 18.85 11.89 14.74
C PHE A 344 20.33 12.32 14.64
N LEU A 345 21.10 12.09 15.69
CA LEU A 345 22.53 12.39 15.73
C LEU A 345 23.32 11.57 14.72
N LEU A 346 23.07 10.25 14.64
CA LEU A 346 23.66 9.39 13.62
C LEU A 346 23.33 9.88 12.21
N PHE A 347 22.09 10.27 11.94
CA PHE A 347 21.70 10.83 10.65
C PHE A 347 22.44 12.13 10.32
N MET A 348 22.57 13.03 11.30
CA MET A 348 23.27 14.30 11.14
C MET A 348 24.79 14.13 10.97
N LEU A 349 25.40 13.14 11.62
CA LEU A 349 26.84 12.87 11.46
C LEU A 349 27.14 12.23 10.10
N PHE A 350 26.41 11.20 9.71
CA PHE A 350 26.76 10.41 8.51
C PHE A 350 26.32 11.03 7.19
N LYS A 351 25.24 11.84 7.15
CA LYS A 351 24.60 12.22 5.88
C LYS A 351 24.18 13.69 5.75
N ARG A 352 24.56 14.57 6.68
CA ARG A 352 24.17 16.01 6.65
C ARG A 352 24.44 16.72 5.32
N LYS A 353 25.54 16.39 4.63
CA LYS A 353 25.90 17.00 3.33
C LYS A 353 24.94 16.62 2.19
N GLU A 354 24.32 15.44 2.23
CA GLU A 354 23.37 14.98 1.18
C GLU A 354 21.98 15.63 1.31
N PHE A 355 21.66 16.26 2.44
CA PHE A 355 20.31 16.69 2.77
C PHE A 355 20.03 18.17 2.55
N GLY A 356 21.02 19.06 2.51
CA GLY A 356 20.82 20.50 2.24
C GLY A 356 19.62 21.10 3.01
N LYS A 357 18.59 21.54 2.28
CA LYS A 357 17.33 22.10 2.85
C LYS A 357 16.45 21.07 3.58
N ASP A 358 16.53 19.79 3.23
CA ASP A 358 15.73 18.72 3.84
C ASP A 358 16.22 18.36 5.26
N ALA A 359 17.50 18.58 5.57
CA ALA A 359 18.03 18.43 6.93
C ALA A 359 17.38 19.43 7.91
N LYS A 360 17.17 20.68 7.47
CA LYS A 360 16.50 21.70 8.29
C LYS A 360 15.07 21.28 8.65
N ASN A 361 14.32 20.75 7.69
CA ASN A 361 12.96 20.28 7.93
C ASN A 361 12.93 19.04 8.83
N ALA A 362 13.90 18.14 8.69
CA ALA A 362 14.06 16.99 9.58
C ALA A 362 14.36 17.43 11.03
N SER A 363 15.21 18.43 11.24
CA SER A 363 15.48 19.01 12.56
C SER A 363 14.24 19.63 13.19
N ILE A 364 13.42 20.34 12.41
CA ILE A 364 12.14 20.90 12.88
C ILE A 364 11.19 19.77 13.30
N GLY A 365 11.00 18.75 12.46
CA GLY A 365 10.15 17.61 12.79
C GLY A 365 10.63 16.86 14.04
N TYR A 366 11.94 16.66 14.18
CA TYR A 366 12.55 16.08 15.37
C TYR A 366 12.29 16.92 16.62
N ALA A 367 12.52 18.24 16.56
CA ALA A 367 12.24 19.15 17.66
C ALA A 367 10.76 19.09 18.08
N VAL A 368 9.83 19.09 17.12
CA VAL A 368 8.40 18.96 17.37
C VAL A 368 8.07 17.64 18.10
N VAL A 369 8.60 16.50 17.63
CA VAL A 369 8.38 15.20 18.29
C VAL A 369 8.87 15.24 19.74
N ILE A 370 10.10 15.71 19.97
CA ILE A 370 10.67 15.77 21.33
C ILE A 370 9.86 16.73 22.22
N SER A 371 9.50 17.92 21.72
CA SER A 371 8.65 18.86 22.46
C SER A 371 7.31 18.24 22.82
N LEU A 372 6.63 17.55 21.89
CA LEU A 372 5.35 16.89 22.17
C LEU A 372 5.49 15.80 23.24
N VAL A 373 6.55 14.99 23.18
CA VAL A 373 6.81 13.92 24.15
C VAL A 373 7.15 14.50 25.54
N LEU A 374 7.97 15.55 25.60
CA LEU A 374 8.31 16.23 26.86
C LEU A 374 7.08 16.90 27.48
N ILE A 375 6.27 17.59 26.67
CA ILE A 375 5.00 18.17 27.12
C ILE A 375 4.15 17.07 27.75
N MET A 376 3.91 15.95 27.05
CA MET A 376 3.15 14.82 27.61
C MET A 376 3.70 14.29 28.93
N HIS A 377 5.03 14.26 29.10
CA HIS A 377 5.65 13.80 30.34
C HIS A 377 5.41 14.78 31.50
N PHE A 378 5.68 16.06 31.29
CA PHE A 378 5.61 17.08 32.33
C PHE A 378 4.18 17.48 32.71
N THR A 379 3.24 17.43 31.78
CA THR A 379 1.84 17.77 32.05
C THR A 379 1.06 16.63 32.70
N GLY A 380 1.68 15.47 32.98
CA GLY A 380 1.08 14.34 33.71
C GLY A 380 -0.19 13.77 33.07
N THR A 381 -0.47 14.13 31.83
CA THR A 381 -1.80 14.03 31.23
C THR A 381 -1.98 12.67 30.56
N THR A 382 -2.06 11.63 31.38
CA THR A 382 -2.28 10.25 30.93
C THR A 382 -3.73 10.00 30.54
N ASP A 383 -4.67 10.70 31.18
CA ASP A 383 -6.09 10.61 30.86
C ASP A 383 -6.55 11.67 29.88
N GLN A 384 -5.80 12.76 29.67
CA GLN A 384 -6.16 13.84 28.76
C GLN A 384 -4.97 14.37 27.96
N ILE A 385 -4.61 13.73 26.85
CA ILE A 385 -3.56 14.27 25.98
C ILE A 385 -4.08 15.59 25.38
N PHE A 386 -3.43 16.73 25.65
CA PHE A 386 -3.88 18.07 25.24
C PHE A 386 -5.33 18.41 25.62
N PHE A 387 -5.73 18.18 26.89
CA PHE A 387 -7.09 18.44 27.40
C PHE A 387 -8.20 17.54 26.79
N ILE A 388 -7.85 16.52 26.00
CA ILE A 388 -8.80 15.59 25.36
C ILE A 388 -8.59 14.19 25.92
N LYS A 389 -9.69 13.53 26.36
CA LYS A 389 -9.65 12.18 26.95
C LYS A 389 -8.82 11.21 26.10
N SER A 390 -7.92 10.42 26.71
CA SER A 390 -7.03 9.45 26.05
C SER A 390 -7.80 8.41 25.21
N SER A 391 -9.00 8.02 25.68
CA SER A 391 -9.98 7.22 24.92
C SER A 391 -10.47 7.92 23.63
N SER A 392 -10.81 9.21 23.72
CA SER A 392 -11.20 10.04 22.58
C SER A 392 -10.05 10.26 21.61
N LEU A 393 -8.81 10.31 22.09
CA LEU A 393 -7.62 10.45 21.23
C LEU A 393 -7.25 9.12 20.54
N ARG A 394 -7.41 7.97 21.22
CA ARG A 394 -7.24 6.63 20.62
C ARG A 394 -8.29 6.35 19.54
N SER A 395 -9.55 6.71 19.80
CA SER A 395 -10.61 6.63 18.78
C SER A 395 -10.37 7.61 17.63
N ALA A 396 -9.92 8.85 17.90
CA ALA A 396 -9.48 9.78 16.86
C ALA A 396 -8.27 9.23 16.06
N TYR A 397 -7.31 8.57 16.70
CA TYR A 397 -6.16 7.96 16.03
C TYR A 397 -6.57 6.83 15.07
N GLY A 398 -7.48 5.94 15.50
CA GLY A 398 -8.04 4.91 14.63
C GLY A 398 -8.94 5.45 13.53
N LEU A 399 -9.64 6.56 13.81
CA LEU A 399 -10.43 7.31 12.83
C LEU A 399 -9.52 7.94 11.76
N TYR A 400 -8.45 8.63 12.16
CA TYR A 400 -7.53 9.30 11.23
C TYR A 400 -6.69 8.30 10.42
N ILE A 401 -5.92 7.40 11.04
CA ILE A 401 -5.00 6.51 10.32
C ILE A 401 -5.74 5.31 9.69
N GLY A 402 -6.68 4.70 10.44
CA GLY A 402 -7.40 3.52 10.01
C GLY A 402 -8.41 3.81 8.90
N SER A 403 -9.41 4.66 9.18
CA SER A 403 -10.57 4.84 8.31
C SER A 403 -10.38 5.89 7.19
N ILE A 404 -9.86 7.08 7.52
CA ILE A 404 -9.81 8.22 6.59
C ILE A 404 -8.67 8.04 5.59
N PHE A 405 -7.49 7.66 6.06
CA PHE A 405 -6.30 7.70 5.23
C PHE A 405 -6.02 6.39 4.46
N SER A 406 -6.23 5.22 5.06
CA SER A 406 -5.95 3.93 4.40
C SER A 406 -7.12 3.40 3.54
N GLY A 407 -8.36 3.56 4.02
CA GLY A 407 -9.57 3.09 3.33
C GLY A 407 -10.15 4.13 2.37
N VAL A 408 -10.60 5.26 2.92
CA VAL A 408 -11.28 6.33 2.17
C VAL A 408 -10.35 7.01 1.15
N ILE A 409 -9.20 7.51 1.59
CA ILE A 409 -8.21 8.18 0.71
C ILE A 409 -7.38 7.17 -0.10
N GLY A 410 -7.31 5.91 0.34
CA GLY A 410 -6.57 4.87 -0.36
C GLY A 410 -7.26 4.44 -1.64
N THR A 411 -8.29 3.60 -1.53
CA THR A 411 -8.92 2.91 -2.65
C THR A 411 -9.99 3.76 -3.34
N GLY A 412 -10.75 4.55 -2.57
CA GLY A 412 -11.77 5.46 -3.11
C GLY A 412 -11.21 6.49 -4.08
N PHE A 413 -9.94 6.87 -3.92
CA PHE A 413 -9.30 7.90 -4.73
C PHE A 413 -8.54 7.35 -5.95
N TYR A 414 -8.52 6.04 -6.19
CA TYR A 414 -7.84 5.46 -7.34
C TYR A 414 -8.31 6.06 -8.68
N PRO A 415 -9.62 6.18 -8.96
CA PRO A 415 -10.10 6.73 -10.23
C PRO A 415 -9.84 8.23 -10.42
N ILE A 416 -9.40 8.93 -9.37
CA ILE A 416 -9.24 10.39 -9.36
C ILE A 416 -7.75 10.77 -9.34
N PHE A 417 -6.99 10.23 -8.38
CA PHE A 417 -5.62 10.63 -8.10
C PHE A 417 -4.56 9.55 -8.42
N GLY A 418 -4.99 8.32 -8.75
CA GLY A 418 -4.14 7.22 -9.20
C GLY A 418 -4.01 6.05 -8.21
N SER A 419 -3.35 4.98 -8.64
CA SER A 419 -3.31 3.69 -7.92
C SER A 419 -2.62 3.70 -6.55
N ARG A 420 -1.68 4.63 -6.31
CA ARG A 420 -0.84 4.63 -5.09
C ARG A 420 -1.00 5.88 -4.24
N VAL A 421 -2.20 6.46 -4.19
CA VAL A 421 -2.50 7.68 -3.42
C VAL A 421 -2.17 7.50 -1.94
N TRP A 422 -2.65 6.43 -1.31
CA TRP A 422 -2.29 6.11 0.09
C TRP A 422 -0.77 5.95 0.28
N CYS A 423 -0.12 5.10 -0.53
CA CYS A 423 1.31 4.85 -0.43
C CYS A 423 2.17 6.10 -0.66
N ARG A 424 1.65 7.08 -1.40
CA ARG A 424 2.33 8.32 -1.74
C ARG A 424 2.13 9.40 -0.67
N PHE A 425 0.89 9.63 -0.22
CA PHE A 425 0.58 10.77 0.64
C PHE A 425 0.46 10.44 2.12
N GLY A 426 0.09 9.21 2.48
CA GLY A 426 -0.33 8.92 3.85
C GLY A 426 0.38 7.75 4.53
N CYS A 427 1.01 6.82 3.80
CA CYS A 427 1.58 5.62 4.40
C CYS A 427 2.85 5.94 5.24
N PRO A 428 2.81 5.82 6.59
CA PRO A 428 3.94 6.17 7.44
C PRO A 428 5.13 5.21 7.25
N MET A 429 4.85 3.94 7.00
CA MET A 429 5.90 2.95 6.67
C MET A 429 6.62 3.31 5.37
N ALA A 430 5.92 3.87 4.37
CA ALA A 430 6.57 4.30 3.13
C ALA A 430 7.52 5.48 3.34
N ALA A 431 7.30 6.33 4.35
CA ALA A 431 8.24 7.38 4.74
C ALA A 431 9.51 6.80 5.39
N ILE A 432 9.36 5.91 6.39
CA ILE A 432 10.50 5.25 7.06
C ILE A 432 11.34 4.47 6.04
N LEU A 433 10.70 3.58 5.28
CA LEU A 433 11.36 2.78 4.27
C LEU A 433 11.95 3.64 3.14
N GLY A 434 11.28 4.73 2.78
CA GLY A 434 11.73 5.67 1.76
C GLY A 434 13.00 6.42 2.17
N LEU A 435 13.08 6.83 3.44
CA LEU A 435 14.27 7.46 4.02
C LEU A 435 15.45 6.47 4.02
N GLN A 436 15.23 5.28 4.56
CA GLN A 436 16.26 4.24 4.61
C GLN A 436 16.69 3.82 3.20
N GLN A 437 15.74 3.64 2.28
CA GLN A 437 16.05 3.34 0.88
C GLN A 437 16.95 4.41 0.29
N ARG A 438 16.58 5.70 0.42
CA ARG A 438 17.35 6.78 -0.19
C ARG A 438 18.78 6.84 0.31
N LEU A 439 19.04 6.51 1.57
CA LEU A 439 20.36 6.70 2.18
C LEU A 439 21.26 5.47 2.18
N LEU A 440 20.69 4.30 2.46
CA LEU A 440 21.48 3.12 2.83
C LEU A 440 21.28 1.95 1.88
N SER A 441 20.21 1.92 1.10
CA SER A 441 19.89 0.75 0.30
C SER A 441 20.84 0.55 -0.89
N LYS A 442 21.16 -0.72 -1.18
CA LYS A 442 21.85 -1.15 -2.41
C LYS A 442 20.98 -0.99 -3.68
N PHE A 443 19.67 -0.85 -3.51
CA PHE A 443 18.74 -0.73 -4.62
C PHE A 443 18.84 0.64 -5.31
N ARG A 444 18.90 0.60 -6.64
CA ARG A 444 18.78 1.74 -7.55
C ARG A 444 18.16 1.30 -8.88
N ILE A 445 17.57 2.23 -9.62
CA ILE A 445 17.27 2.02 -11.03
C ILE A 445 18.34 2.77 -11.80
N THR A 446 19.18 2.04 -12.52
CA THR A 446 20.25 2.61 -13.34
C THR A 446 19.73 2.93 -14.73
N THR A 447 20.41 3.87 -15.38
CA THR A 447 20.08 4.36 -16.71
C THR A 447 21.32 4.34 -17.59
N ASN A 448 21.18 3.86 -18.82
CA ASN A 448 22.21 3.96 -19.83
C ASN A 448 22.13 5.27 -20.64
N GLY A 449 21.50 6.33 -20.09
CA GLY A 449 21.56 7.73 -20.57
C GLY A 449 21.36 7.95 -22.08
N GLY A 450 22.43 7.75 -22.86
CA GLY A 450 22.51 7.99 -24.30
C GLY A 450 21.56 7.21 -25.20
N GLN A 451 20.81 6.22 -24.70
CA GLN A 451 19.79 5.51 -25.49
C GLN A 451 18.36 6.03 -25.28
N CYS A 452 18.17 7.06 -24.45
CA CYS A 452 16.85 7.62 -24.14
C CYS A 452 16.29 8.45 -25.31
N ILE A 453 15.19 7.98 -25.89
CA ILE A 453 14.45 8.69 -26.96
C ILE A 453 13.36 9.63 -26.44
N SER A 454 13.35 9.95 -25.14
CA SER A 454 12.44 10.94 -24.53
C SER A 454 10.93 10.70 -24.68
N CYS A 455 10.50 9.46 -25.01
CA CYS A 455 9.09 9.10 -25.27
C CYS A 455 8.13 9.28 -24.08
N GLY A 456 8.63 9.35 -22.83
CA GLY A 456 7.82 9.61 -21.64
C GLY A 456 7.02 8.42 -21.08
N ASN A 457 7.03 7.25 -21.73
CA ASN A 457 6.31 6.06 -21.25
C ASN A 457 6.65 5.71 -19.79
N CYS A 458 7.94 5.74 -19.43
CA CYS A 458 8.38 5.44 -18.07
C CYS A 458 7.79 6.39 -17.01
N SER A 459 7.68 7.69 -17.31
CA SER A 459 7.04 8.68 -16.43
C SER A 459 5.53 8.49 -16.36
N THR A 460 4.87 8.24 -17.49
CA THR A 460 3.42 8.04 -17.55
C THR A 460 2.99 6.85 -16.69
N TYR A 461 3.73 5.75 -16.72
CA TYR A 461 3.43 4.54 -15.95
C TYR A 461 3.92 4.60 -14.50
N CYS A 462 4.70 5.62 -14.12
CA CYS A 462 5.11 5.79 -12.74
C CYS A 462 3.93 6.26 -11.88
N GLU A 463 3.34 5.33 -11.15
CA GLU A 463 2.26 5.56 -10.19
C GLU A 463 2.67 6.36 -8.95
N MET A 464 3.97 6.47 -8.67
CA MET A 464 4.50 7.33 -7.61
C MET A 464 4.69 8.79 -8.07
N GLY A 465 4.34 9.13 -9.31
CA GLY A 465 4.41 10.50 -9.81
C GLY A 465 5.84 11.00 -10.01
N ILE A 466 6.80 10.09 -10.24
CA ILE A 466 8.20 10.43 -10.53
C ILE A 466 8.33 10.69 -12.03
N ASP A 467 8.97 11.79 -12.40
CA ASP A 467 9.35 12.03 -13.80
C ASP A 467 10.61 11.22 -14.16
N VAL A 468 10.40 9.93 -14.43
CA VAL A 468 11.44 8.96 -14.76
C VAL A 468 12.19 9.32 -16.06
N ARG A 469 11.51 9.94 -17.03
CA ARG A 469 12.10 10.41 -18.28
C ARG A 469 13.23 11.40 -18.02
N ALA A 470 13.02 12.37 -17.13
CA ALA A 470 14.04 13.36 -16.81
C ALA A 470 15.32 12.71 -16.25
N TYR A 471 15.18 11.67 -15.42
CA TYR A 471 16.33 10.88 -14.95
C TYR A 471 17.03 10.15 -16.08
N ALA A 472 16.26 9.48 -16.94
CA ALA A 472 16.79 8.72 -18.05
C ALA A 472 17.58 9.61 -19.03
N GLN A 473 17.05 10.79 -19.37
CA GLN A 473 17.70 11.78 -20.25
C GLN A 473 19.01 12.30 -19.68
N LYS A 474 19.11 12.41 -18.35
CA LYS A 474 20.33 12.90 -17.69
C LYS A 474 21.39 11.83 -17.43
N GLY A 475 21.08 10.55 -17.67
CA GLY A 475 21.96 9.48 -17.21
C GLY A 475 22.03 9.35 -15.68
N GLU A 476 21.08 9.94 -14.95
CA GLU A 476 21.08 9.91 -13.49
C GLU A 476 20.37 8.66 -12.94
N ASN A 477 21.01 7.98 -11.99
CA ASN A 477 20.39 6.89 -11.24
C ASN A 477 19.15 7.37 -10.47
N ILE A 478 18.07 6.61 -10.54
CA ILE A 478 16.82 6.95 -9.83
C ILE A 478 16.92 6.43 -8.40
N VAL A 479 17.37 7.31 -7.52
CA VAL A 479 17.46 7.08 -6.07
C VAL A 479 16.49 8.02 -5.36
N ARG A 480 15.20 7.67 -5.42
CA ARG A 480 14.10 8.46 -4.82
C ARG A 480 13.50 7.73 -3.63
N SER A 481 13.21 8.47 -2.56
CA SER A 481 12.48 7.96 -1.38
C SER A 481 11.05 7.53 -1.74
N SER A 482 10.44 8.15 -2.75
CA SER A 482 9.09 7.80 -3.23
C SER A 482 9.07 6.54 -4.09
N CYS A 483 10.16 6.14 -4.76
CA CYS A 483 10.20 4.99 -5.67
C CYS A 483 9.96 3.66 -4.93
N VAL A 484 8.85 2.98 -5.21
CA VAL A 484 8.50 1.66 -4.61
C VAL A 484 9.23 0.48 -5.26
N GLY A 485 10.03 0.73 -6.29
CA GLY A 485 10.77 -0.33 -7.00
C GLY A 485 9.87 -1.33 -7.72
N CYS A 486 8.71 -0.87 -8.23
CA CYS A 486 7.74 -1.71 -8.92
C CYS A 486 8.24 -2.26 -10.25
N GLY A 487 9.20 -1.60 -10.91
CA GLY A 487 9.86 -2.12 -12.12
C GLY A 487 9.16 -1.82 -13.45
N ILE A 488 7.91 -1.35 -13.42
CA ILE A 488 7.13 -1.05 -14.63
C ILE A 488 7.81 -0.03 -15.55
N CYS A 489 8.50 0.98 -15.00
CA CYS A 489 9.21 1.97 -15.82
C CYS A 489 10.31 1.35 -16.70
N SER A 490 10.99 0.31 -16.21
CA SER A 490 11.97 -0.47 -16.97
C SER A 490 11.27 -1.34 -18.01
N ALA A 491 10.18 -2.00 -17.62
CA ALA A 491 9.40 -2.86 -18.50
C ALA A 491 8.81 -2.11 -19.72
N VAL A 492 8.34 -0.86 -19.53
CA VAL A 492 7.73 -0.05 -20.61
C VAL A 492 8.71 0.71 -21.48
N CYS A 493 10.00 0.67 -21.15
CA CYS A 493 11.01 1.39 -21.92
C CYS A 493 11.26 0.65 -23.24
N PRO A 494 10.88 1.21 -24.41
CA PRO A 494 11.05 0.51 -25.69
C PRO A 494 12.52 0.32 -26.08
N ARG A 495 13.41 1.14 -25.51
CA ARG A 495 14.86 1.10 -25.74
C ARG A 495 15.63 0.34 -24.66
N GLY A 496 14.96 -0.14 -23.60
CA GLY A 496 15.63 -0.87 -22.51
C GLY A 496 16.63 -0.04 -21.69
N VAL A 497 16.45 1.28 -21.63
CA VAL A 497 17.42 2.21 -21.00
C VAL A 497 17.52 2.02 -19.49
N LEU A 498 16.44 1.58 -18.84
CA LEU A 498 16.30 1.53 -17.40
C LEU A 498 16.43 0.09 -16.89
N LYS A 499 17.23 -0.12 -15.84
CA LYS A 499 17.44 -1.44 -15.23
C LYS A 499 17.35 -1.38 -13.71
N LEU A 500 16.73 -2.39 -13.10
CA LEU A 500 16.64 -2.52 -11.65
C LEU A 500 17.89 -3.22 -11.14
N GLU A 501 18.66 -2.56 -10.27
CA GLU A 501 19.95 -3.07 -9.81
C GLU A 501 20.09 -2.99 -8.28
N ASN A 502 20.85 -3.94 -7.74
CA ASN A 502 21.27 -3.98 -6.35
C ASN A 502 22.80 -4.02 -6.36
N ASP A 503 23.44 -2.90 -6.04
CA ASP A 503 24.88 -2.74 -6.20
C ASP A 503 25.47 -1.85 -5.08
N GLY A 504 26.79 -1.65 -5.07
CA GLY A 504 27.51 -0.88 -4.05
C GLY A 504 27.05 0.57 -3.94
N LEU A 505 27.39 1.20 -2.81
CA LEU A 505 26.99 2.59 -2.54
C LEU A 505 27.79 3.64 -3.33
N LYS A 506 28.94 3.25 -3.93
CA LYS A 506 29.77 4.12 -4.76
C LYS A 506 29.01 4.50 -6.05
N GLY A 507 29.06 5.78 -6.45
CA GLY A 507 28.39 6.28 -7.66
C GLY A 507 26.86 6.11 -7.66
N ARG A 508 26.25 6.05 -6.47
CA ARG A 508 24.82 5.79 -6.34
C ARG A 508 23.96 7.00 -6.67
N ILE A 509 24.40 8.18 -6.28
CA ILE A 509 23.78 9.45 -6.61
C ILE A 509 24.77 10.18 -7.51
N ASN A 510 24.48 10.20 -8.81
CA ASN A 510 25.30 10.89 -9.80
C ASN A 510 24.52 12.11 -10.25
N PRO A 511 25.02 13.33 -10.04
CA PRO A 511 24.48 14.53 -10.65
C PRO A 511 25.20 14.70 -11.99
N THR A 512 24.59 14.25 -13.08
CA THR A 512 25.09 14.55 -14.43
C THR A 512 24.16 15.53 -15.10
N GLU A 513 24.73 16.60 -15.65
CA GLU A 513 24.02 17.45 -16.60
C GLU A 513 23.52 16.59 -17.78
N ILE A 514 22.47 17.06 -18.44
CA ILE A 514 21.77 16.30 -19.48
C ILE A 514 22.79 15.78 -20.50
N LEU A 515 22.96 14.46 -20.59
CA LEU A 515 23.88 13.85 -21.54
C LEU A 515 23.25 13.97 -22.94
N LEU A 516 23.62 14.98 -23.73
CA LEU A 516 23.34 14.92 -25.16
C LEU A 516 24.40 13.99 -25.77
N GLY A 517 24.01 13.24 -26.80
CA GLY A 517 24.85 12.18 -27.39
C GLY A 517 26.20 12.66 -27.96
N ASN A 518 26.44 13.97 -28.01
CA ASN A 518 27.69 14.58 -28.47
C ASN A 518 28.63 15.01 -27.32
N ASP A 519 28.17 14.95 -26.07
CA ASP A 519 28.81 15.66 -24.95
C ASP A 519 29.71 14.73 -24.11
N VAL A 520 29.66 13.43 -24.39
CA VAL A 520 30.27 12.39 -23.56
C VAL A 520 31.36 11.68 -24.36
N ASN A 521 32.63 11.94 -24.03
CA ASN A 521 33.72 11.12 -24.53
C ASN A 521 33.64 9.73 -23.89
N LEU A 522 33.20 8.74 -24.65
CA LEU A 522 32.99 7.37 -24.18
C LEU A 522 34.24 6.77 -23.52
N MET A 523 35.45 7.17 -23.96
CA MET A 523 36.69 6.65 -23.39
C MET A 523 36.92 7.14 -21.96
N ASP A 524 36.57 8.38 -21.64
CA ASP A 524 36.72 8.91 -20.28
C ASP A 524 35.74 8.24 -19.30
N LEU A 525 34.53 7.94 -19.76
CA LEU A 525 33.50 7.26 -18.95
C LEU A 525 33.84 5.78 -18.68
N VAL A 526 34.46 5.11 -19.65
CA VAL A 526 34.93 3.72 -19.50
C VAL A 526 36.14 3.68 -18.57
N ASN A 527 37.06 4.62 -18.71
CA ASN A 527 38.28 4.69 -17.88
C ASN A 527 38.01 5.08 -16.42
N GLN A 528 36.90 5.76 -16.11
CA GLN A 528 36.49 6.05 -14.72
C GLN A 528 35.88 4.85 -13.98
N ASN A 529 35.49 3.79 -14.70
CA ASN A 529 34.87 2.59 -14.14
C ASN A 529 35.80 1.37 -14.05
N ASN A 530 37.04 1.49 -14.54
CA ASN A 530 38.16 0.60 -14.19
C ASN A 530 38.88 1.15 -12.96
#